data_AF-A0A1X7C4P1-F1
#
_entry.id   AF-A0A1X7C4P1-F1
#
_cell.length_a   1.000
_cell.length_b   1.000
_cell.length_c   1.000
_cell.angle_alpha   90.00
_cell.angle_beta   90.00
_cell.angle_gamma   90.00
#
_symmetry.space_group_name_H-M   'P 1'
#
loop_
_entity.id
_entity.type
_entity.pdbx_description
1 polymer ?
#
loop_
_entity_poly.entity_id
_entity_poly.type
_entity_poly.pdbx_seq_one_letter_code
_entity_poly.pdbx_strand_id
1 'polypeptide(L)'
;MLYLCLKYLHIIAAIFLFGFGMGSYLYLIAASRTANPQVIAQVARMVVRFDTWITTPAGVIQIITGLLLIQLAGLPVTTEWVLTALIIFLGVGSLWLPVLVLQKRMQQMASRAVETDTVLDDGYRGVYRQWFWLGVFGFLGMFVIVMIMVTKMTPWQLVGLLAAG
;
A
#
# COMPACT_ATOMS: atom_id res chain seq x y z
N MET A 1 -28.00 -9.69 6.64
CA MET A 1 -27.72 -8.37 6.06
C MET A 1 -26.41 -7.78 6.55
N LEU A 2 -26.14 -7.75 7.87
CA LEU A 2 -24.89 -7.22 8.43
C LEU A 2 -23.60 -7.75 7.77
N TYR A 3 -23.50 -9.08 7.59
CA TYR A 3 -22.35 -9.70 6.90
C TYR A 3 -22.11 -9.13 5.50
N LEU A 4 -23.17 -8.93 4.70
CA LEU A 4 -23.04 -8.39 3.34
C LEU A 4 -22.62 -6.92 3.36
N CYS A 5 -23.14 -6.12 4.29
CA CYS A 5 -22.72 -4.72 4.45
C CYS A 5 -21.24 -4.61 4.85
N LEU A 6 -20.79 -5.43 5.79
CA LEU A 6 -19.37 -5.47 6.18
C LEU A 6 -18.49 -5.95 5.03
N LYS A 7 -18.92 -6.95 4.28
CA LYS A 7 -18.18 -7.45 3.11
C LYS A 7 -18.07 -6.37 2.03
N TYR A 8 -19.15 -5.64 1.78
CA TYR A 8 -19.16 -4.50 0.88
C TYR A 8 -18.17 -3.43 1.34
N LEU A 9 -18.23 -3.01 2.62
CA LEU A 9 -17.31 -2.02 3.17
C LEU A 9 -15.85 -2.47 3.10
N HIS A 10 -15.59 -3.75 3.40
CA HIS A 10 -14.25 -4.35 3.29
C HIS A 10 -13.71 -4.29 1.86
N ILE A 11 -14.53 -4.60 0.85
CA ILE A 11 -14.12 -4.51 -0.56
C ILE A 11 -13.84 -3.06 -0.95
N ILE A 12 -14.69 -2.12 -0.53
CA ILE A 12 -14.48 -0.69 -0.80
C ILE A 12 -13.18 -0.20 -0.16
N ALA A 13 -12.92 -0.56 1.11
CA ALA A 13 -11.68 -0.22 1.79
C ALA A 13 -10.46 -0.81 1.06
N ALA A 14 -10.55 -2.06 0.59
CA ALA A 14 -9.50 -2.67 -0.23
C ALA A 14 -9.24 -1.91 -1.53
N ILE A 15 -10.29 -1.44 -2.22
CA ILE A 15 -10.18 -0.67 -3.47
C ILE A 15 -9.48 0.67 -3.21
N PHE A 16 -9.82 1.38 -2.14
CA PHE A 16 -9.12 2.62 -1.78
C PHE A 16 -7.67 2.33 -1.39
N LEU A 17 -7.43 1.38 -0.50
CA LEU A 17 -6.10 1.02 -0.03
C LEU A 17 -5.18 0.65 -1.21
N PHE A 18 -5.68 -0.14 -2.16
CA PHE A 18 -4.91 -0.64 -3.28
C PHE A 18 -4.89 0.32 -4.47
N GLY A 19 -6.05 0.70 -4.98
CA GLY A 19 -6.17 1.52 -6.19
C GLY A 19 -5.67 2.94 -5.97
N PHE A 20 -6.07 3.58 -4.86
CA PHE A 20 -5.60 4.93 -4.56
C PHE A 20 -4.10 4.93 -4.23
N GLY A 21 -3.64 3.99 -3.38
CA GLY A 21 -2.23 3.85 -3.04
C GLY A 21 -1.35 3.57 -4.27
N MET A 22 -1.79 2.71 -5.19
CA MET A 22 -1.05 2.44 -6.42
C MET A 22 -1.00 3.67 -7.34
N GLY A 23 -2.11 4.42 -7.44
CA GLY A 23 -2.13 5.69 -8.16
C GLY A 23 -1.14 6.70 -7.60
N SER A 24 -1.14 6.91 -6.28
CA SER A 24 -0.24 7.85 -5.60
C SER A 24 1.23 7.46 -5.81
N TYR A 25 1.53 6.16 -5.78
CA TYR A 25 2.84 5.61 -6.10
C TYR A 25 3.28 5.89 -7.55
N LEU A 26 2.42 5.60 -8.53
CA LEU A 26 2.73 5.82 -9.94
C LEU A 26 2.90 7.30 -10.30
N TYR A 27 2.07 8.18 -9.74
CA TYR A 27 2.18 9.62 -9.96
C TYR A 27 3.48 10.19 -9.40
N LEU A 28 3.93 9.73 -8.23
CA LEU A 28 5.20 10.18 -7.66
C LEU A 28 6.40 9.64 -8.46
N ILE A 29 6.33 8.43 -9.02
CA ILE A 29 7.32 7.95 -9.99
C ILE A 29 7.38 8.86 -11.21
N ALA A 30 6.22 9.17 -11.81
CA ALA A 30 6.14 10.02 -12.99
C ALA A 30 6.70 11.42 -12.72
N ALA A 31 6.34 12.03 -11.58
CA ALA A 31 6.87 13.32 -11.15
C ALA A 31 8.38 13.27 -10.94
N SER A 32 8.89 12.22 -10.28
CA SER A 32 10.33 12.06 -10.01
C SER A 32 11.15 11.92 -11.30
N ARG A 33 10.58 11.34 -12.36
CA ARG A 33 11.24 11.23 -13.68
C ARG A 33 11.40 12.56 -14.40
N THR A 34 10.60 13.58 -14.07
CA THR A 34 10.73 14.91 -14.68
C THR A 34 12.01 15.62 -14.26
N ALA A 35 12.63 15.21 -13.14
CA ALA A 35 13.73 15.90 -12.48
C ALA A 35 13.44 17.39 -12.17
N ASN A 36 12.19 17.83 -12.26
CA ASN A 36 11.78 19.19 -11.95
C ASN A 36 11.35 19.28 -10.47
N PRO A 37 12.06 20.05 -9.63
CA PRO A 37 11.74 20.20 -8.21
C PRO A 37 10.31 20.70 -7.95
N GLN A 38 9.78 21.57 -8.79
CA GLN A 38 8.45 22.17 -8.65
C GLN A 38 7.35 21.11 -8.81
N VAL A 39 7.47 20.29 -9.86
CA VAL A 39 6.53 19.18 -10.13
C VAL A 39 6.60 18.15 -9.01
N ILE A 40 7.81 17.76 -8.60
CA ILE A 40 8.02 16.79 -7.53
C ILE A 40 7.43 17.29 -6.21
N ALA A 41 7.69 18.55 -5.83
CA ALA A 41 7.21 19.11 -4.57
C ALA A 41 5.68 19.14 -4.49
N GLN A 42 5.01 19.53 -5.58
CA GLN A 42 3.55 19.57 -5.65
C GLN A 42 2.94 18.17 -5.60
N VAL A 43 3.43 17.24 -6.41
CA VAL A 43 2.90 15.86 -6.45
C VAL A 43 3.18 15.13 -5.14
N ALA A 44 4.40 15.22 -4.60
CA ALA A 44 4.75 14.58 -3.33
C ALA A 44 3.88 15.09 -2.17
N ARG A 45 3.57 16.40 -2.14
CA ARG A 45 2.66 16.99 -1.14
C ARG A 45 1.25 16.40 -1.22
N MET A 46 0.71 16.24 -2.44
CA MET A 46 -0.59 15.60 -2.64
C MET A 46 -0.57 14.14 -2.20
N VAL A 47 0.47 13.40 -2.60
CA VAL A 47 0.65 11.98 -2.24
C VAL A 47 0.71 11.80 -0.72
N VAL A 48 1.55 12.54 -0.01
CA VAL A 48 1.65 12.46 1.46
C VAL A 48 0.30 12.76 2.11
N ARG A 49 -0.40 13.80 1.64
CA ARG A 49 -1.70 14.20 2.19
C ARG A 49 -2.74 13.10 1.98
N PHE A 50 -2.92 12.63 0.76
CA PHE A 50 -3.98 11.68 0.47
C PHE A 50 -3.66 10.26 0.96
N ASP A 51 -2.40 9.83 0.97
CA ASP A 51 -2.04 8.56 1.60
C ASP A 51 -2.35 8.58 3.09
N THR A 52 -2.10 9.72 3.76
CA THR A 52 -2.44 9.88 5.18
C THR A 52 -3.96 9.88 5.41
N TRP A 53 -4.73 10.57 4.56
CA TRP A 53 -6.17 10.80 4.78
C TRP A 53 -7.11 9.74 4.18
N ILE A 54 -6.65 8.97 3.18
CA ILE A 54 -7.45 7.97 2.48
C ILE A 54 -6.89 6.57 2.72
N THR A 55 -5.60 6.38 2.48
CA THR A 55 -4.95 5.06 2.54
C THR A 55 -4.82 4.56 3.99
N THR A 56 -4.42 5.40 4.94
CA THR A 56 -4.36 5.01 6.38
C THR A 56 -5.72 4.56 6.93
N PRO A 57 -6.80 5.36 6.80
CA PRO A 57 -8.09 4.94 7.32
C PRO A 57 -8.63 3.71 6.60
N ALA A 58 -8.41 3.59 5.28
CA ALA A 58 -8.77 2.39 4.54
C ALA A 58 -8.08 1.14 5.09
N GLY A 59 -6.78 1.22 5.43
CA GLY A 59 -6.05 0.13 6.08
C GLY A 59 -6.61 -0.27 7.44
N VAL A 60 -6.99 0.71 8.27
CA VAL A 60 -7.63 0.46 9.57
C VAL A 60 -9.00 -0.19 9.40
N ILE A 61 -9.83 0.35 8.51
CA ILE A 61 -11.15 -0.21 8.18
C ILE A 61 -11.00 -1.65 7.66
N GLN A 62 -9.97 -1.92 6.86
CA GLN A 62 -9.69 -3.26 6.32
C GLN A 62 -9.47 -4.29 7.42
N ILE A 63 -8.67 -3.98 8.45
CA ILE A 63 -8.44 -4.88 9.60
C ILE A 63 -9.75 -5.09 10.36
N ILE A 64 -10.41 -4.01 10.74
CA ILE A 64 -11.62 -4.07 11.59
C ILE A 64 -12.71 -4.88 10.88
N THR A 65 -13.01 -4.55 9.63
CA THR A 65 -14.03 -5.26 8.85
C THR A 65 -13.64 -6.71 8.58
N GLY A 66 -12.35 -7.01 8.33
CA GLY A 66 -11.86 -8.37 8.15
C GLY A 66 -12.08 -9.24 9.38
N LEU A 67 -11.71 -8.74 10.56
CA LEU A 67 -11.91 -9.46 11.84
C LEU A 67 -13.40 -9.71 12.13
N LEU A 68 -14.25 -8.70 11.91
CA LEU A 68 -15.70 -8.85 12.09
C LEU A 68 -16.31 -9.86 11.11
N LEU A 69 -15.83 -9.91 9.86
CA LEU A 69 -16.28 -10.88 8.86
C LEU A 69 -15.92 -12.32 9.26
N ILE A 70 -14.71 -12.54 9.79
CA ILE A 70 -14.26 -13.84 10.28
C ILE A 70 -15.11 -14.30 11.45
N GLN A 71 -15.38 -13.40 12.42
CA GLN A 71 -16.24 -13.68 13.57
C GLN A 71 -17.67 -14.05 13.14
N LEU A 72 -18.27 -13.26 12.22
CA LEU A 72 -19.63 -13.52 11.72
C LEU A 72 -19.72 -14.78 10.85
N ALA A 73 -18.64 -15.18 10.20
CA ALA A 73 -18.56 -16.41 9.42
C ALA A 73 -18.32 -17.66 10.30
N GLY A 74 -18.09 -17.49 11.61
CA GLY A 74 -17.75 -18.60 12.51
C GLY A 74 -16.38 -19.23 12.21
N LEU A 75 -15.50 -18.51 11.52
CA LEU A 75 -14.17 -18.99 11.16
C LEU A 75 -13.16 -18.63 12.25
N PRO A 76 -12.26 -19.56 12.63
CA PRO A 76 -11.12 -19.21 13.46
C PRO A 76 -10.17 -18.27 12.71
N VAL A 77 -9.55 -17.31 13.40
CA VAL A 77 -8.46 -16.47 12.82
C VAL A 77 -7.26 -17.32 12.40
N THR A 78 -7.09 -18.49 13.02
CA THR A 78 -6.05 -19.49 12.70
C THR A 78 -6.33 -20.27 11.41
N THR A 79 -7.46 -20.03 10.73
CA THR A 79 -7.69 -20.60 9.40
C THR A 79 -6.53 -20.22 8.49
N GLU A 80 -5.87 -21.21 7.87
CA GLU A 80 -4.55 -21.05 7.27
C GLU A 80 -4.44 -19.87 6.30
N TRP A 81 -5.38 -19.74 5.36
CA TRP A 81 -5.42 -18.65 4.39
C TRP A 81 -5.71 -17.28 5.04
N VAL A 82 -6.53 -17.25 6.10
CA VAL A 82 -6.83 -16.03 6.88
C VAL A 82 -5.59 -15.56 7.62
N LEU A 83 -4.97 -16.45 8.38
CA LEU A 83 -3.79 -16.16 9.17
C LEU A 83 -2.64 -15.70 8.28
N THR A 84 -2.41 -16.41 7.16
CA THR A 84 -1.37 -16.07 6.19
C THR A 84 -1.61 -14.67 5.62
N ALA A 85 -2.84 -14.37 5.17
CA ALA A 85 -3.16 -13.04 4.66
C ALA A 85 -3.01 -11.94 5.72
N LEU A 86 -3.38 -12.21 6.97
CA LEU A 86 -3.24 -11.26 8.08
C LEU A 86 -1.76 -10.98 8.38
N ILE A 87 -0.91 -12.01 8.41
CA ILE A 87 0.54 -11.85 8.61
C ILE A 87 1.15 -11.02 7.48
N ILE A 88 0.83 -11.33 6.22
CA ILE A 88 1.32 -10.56 5.07
C ILE A 88 0.81 -9.12 5.15
N PHE A 89 -0.46 -8.91 5.51
CA PHE A 89 -1.06 -7.58 5.65
C PHE A 89 -0.33 -6.73 6.70
N LEU A 90 -0.06 -7.29 7.88
CA LEU A 90 0.69 -6.61 8.94
C LEU A 90 2.15 -6.33 8.50
N GLY A 91 2.78 -7.28 7.80
CA GLY A 91 4.11 -7.10 7.22
C GLY A 91 4.15 -5.94 6.24
N VAL A 92 3.26 -5.94 5.25
CA VAL A 92 3.12 -4.85 4.26
C VAL A 92 2.78 -3.52 4.93
N GLY A 93 1.86 -3.52 5.88
CA GLY A 93 1.50 -2.33 6.66
C GLY A 93 2.66 -1.75 7.46
N SER A 94 3.54 -2.61 7.99
CA SER A 94 4.76 -2.17 8.69
C SER A 94 5.78 -1.53 7.74
N LEU A 95 5.88 -2.03 6.50
CA LEU A 95 6.74 -1.45 5.46
C LEU A 95 6.21 -0.11 4.93
N TRP A 96 4.90 0.11 5.02
CA TRP A 96 4.25 1.33 4.54
C TRP A 96 4.56 2.56 5.43
N LEU A 97 4.80 2.40 6.73
CA LEU A 97 5.19 3.53 7.60
C LEU A 97 6.51 4.21 7.14
N PRO A 98 7.60 3.47 6.88
CA PRO A 98 8.79 4.03 6.24
C PRO A 98 8.52 4.71 4.90
N VAL A 99 7.60 4.18 4.08
CA VAL A 99 7.22 4.77 2.78
C VAL A 99 6.69 6.19 2.97
N LEU A 100 5.79 6.42 3.94
CA LEU A 100 5.27 7.76 4.25
C LEU A 100 6.38 8.74 4.66
N VAL A 101 7.33 8.28 5.48
CA VAL A 101 8.46 9.10 5.92
C VAL A 101 9.33 9.50 4.73
N LEU A 102 9.61 8.55 3.82
CA LEU A 102 10.39 8.82 2.62
C LEU A 102 9.65 9.75 1.65
N GLN A 103 8.34 9.60 1.48
CA GLN A 103 7.52 10.53 0.69
C GLN A 103 7.61 11.96 1.22
N LYS A 104 7.48 12.13 2.54
CA LYS A 104 7.61 13.44 3.19
C LYS A 104 9.02 14.01 3.06
N ARG A 105 10.05 13.17 3.15
CA ARG A 105 11.44 13.59 2.95
C ARG A 105 11.67 14.07 1.52
N MET A 106 11.23 13.32 0.52
CA MET A 106 11.31 13.72 -0.89
C MET A 106 10.57 15.03 -1.15
N GLN A 107 9.37 15.21 -0.57
CA GLN A 107 8.62 16.47 -0.65
C GLN A 107 9.43 17.65 -0.09
N GLN A 108 10.05 17.49 1.08
CA GLN A 108 10.86 18.54 1.71
C GLN A 108 12.10 18.88 0.89
N MET A 109 12.81 17.86 0.37
CA MET A 109 13.98 18.07 -0.48
C MET A 109 13.62 18.83 -1.76
N ALA A 110 12.54 18.43 -2.42
CA ALA A 110 12.06 19.13 -3.62
C ALA A 110 11.60 20.55 -3.30
N SER A 111 10.90 20.77 -2.18
CA SER A 111 10.44 22.11 -1.79
C SER A 111 11.60 23.06 -1.49
N ARG A 112 12.66 22.58 -0.82
CA ARG A 112 13.89 23.36 -0.57
C ARG A 112 14.60 23.75 -1.86
N ALA A 113 14.68 22.83 -2.83
CA ALA A 113 15.27 23.13 -4.14
C ALA A 113 14.49 24.24 -4.86
N VAL A 114 13.14 24.23 -4.77
CA VAL A 114 12.31 25.32 -5.30
C VAL A 114 12.55 26.65 -4.58
N GLU A 115 12.62 26.64 -3.24
CA GLU A 115 12.81 27.85 -2.44
C GLU A 115 14.18 28.51 -2.65
N THR A 116 15.20 27.72 -2.95
CA THR A 116 16.59 28.18 -3.12
C THR A 116 16.98 28.40 -4.58
N ASP A 117 16.06 28.16 -5.51
CA ASP A 117 16.30 28.17 -6.96
C ASP A 117 17.50 27.27 -7.36
N THR A 118 17.60 26.11 -6.70
CA THR A 118 18.66 25.13 -6.94
C THR A 118 18.12 23.85 -7.61
N VAL A 119 19.04 23.06 -8.15
CA VAL A 119 18.73 21.71 -8.63
C VAL A 119 18.42 20.76 -7.48
N LEU A 120 17.79 19.63 -7.81
CA LEU A 120 17.46 18.59 -6.83
C LEU A 120 18.74 18.06 -6.16
N ASP A 121 18.73 18.00 -4.82
CA ASP A 121 19.85 17.51 -4.02
C ASP A 121 20.31 16.10 -4.45
N ASP A 122 21.62 15.85 -4.47
CA ASP A 122 22.21 14.56 -4.88
C ASP A 122 21.70 13.40 -4.01
N GLY A 123 21.36 13.69 -2.75
CA GLY A 123 20.76 12.73 -1.82
C GLY A 123 19.36 12.25 -2.24
N TYR A 124 18.64 12.99 -3.10
CA TYR A 124 17.27 12.66 -3.48
C TYR A 124 17.16 11.29 -4.13
N ARG A 125 18.10 10.96 -5.01
CA ARG A 125 18.10 9.68 -5.75
C ARG A 125 18.22 8.48 -4.81
N GLY A 126 18.95 8.62 -3.70
CA GLY A 126 19.06 7.59 -2.67
C GLY A 126 17.72 7.36 -1.95
N VAL A 127 17.08 8.44 -1.50
CA VAL A 127 15.78 8.41 -0.83
C VAL A 127 14.70 7.84 -1.76
N TYR A 128 14.68 8.31 -3.01
CA TYR A 128 13.76 7.83 -4.05
C TYR A 128 13.93 6.33 -4.29
N ARG A 129 15.16 5.82 -4.40
CA ARG A 129 15.41 4.39 -4.64
C ARG A 129 14.90 3.52 -3.49
N GLN A 130 15.11 3.94 -2.24
CA GLN A 130 14.58 3.22 -1.07
C GLN A 130 13.05 3.22 -1.08
N TRP A 131 12.44 4.38 -1.35
CA TRP A 131 10.99 4.52 -1.45
C TRP A 131 10.39 3.65 -2.56
N PHE A 132 11.02 3.63 -3.73
CA PHE A 132 10.59 2.83 -4.88
C PHE A 132 10.57 1.33 -4.52
N TRP A 133 11.67 0.79 -3.98
CA TRP A 133 11.72 -0.64 -3.67
C TRP A 133 10.75 -1.04 -2.56
N LEU A 134 10.61 -0.22 -1.51
CA LEU A 134 9.60 -0.46 -0.47
C LEU A 134 8.18 -0.47 -1.05
N GLY A 135 7.88 0.45 -1.97
CA GLY A 135 6.61 0.46 -2.70
C GLY A 135 6.39 -0.83 -3.49
N VAL A 136 7.37 -1.27 -4.27
CA VAL A 136 7.31 -2.53 -5.03
C VAL A 136 7.00 -3.72 -4.12
N PHE A 137 7.74 -3.90 -3.03
CA PHE A 137 7.50 -5.00 -2.09
C PHE A 137 6.13 -4.89 -1.41
N GLY A 138 5.70 -3.67 -1.06
CA GLY A 138 4.39 -3.43 -0.49
C GLY A 138 3.26 -3.86 -1.45
N PHE A 139 3.29 -3.40 -2.70
CA PHE A 139 2.25 -3.75 -3.68
C PHE A 139 2.26 -5.24 -4.06
N LEU A 140 3.44 -5.86 -4.19
CA LEU A 140 3.54 -7.30 -4.40
C LEU A 140 2.82 -8.08 -3.28
N GLY A 141 3.04 -7.69 -2.02
CA GLY A 141 2.32 -8.27 -0.89
C GLY A 141 0.81 -8.08 -0.98
N MET A 142 0.33 -6.91 -1.43
CA MET A 142 -1.09 -6.66 -1.64
C MET A 142 -1.70 -7.56 -2.73
N PHE A 143 -1.01 -7.79 -3.84
CA PHE A 143 -1.47 -8.73 -4.88
C PHE A 143 -1.59 -10.15 -4.33
N VAL A 144 -0.61 -10.60 -3.54
CA VAL A 144 -0.65 -11.92 -2.89
C VAL A 144 -1.83 -12.02 -1.92
N ILE A 145 -2.11 -10.98 -1.12
CA ILE A 145 -3.27 -10.95 -0.21
C ILE A 145 -4.58 -11.08 -1.00
N VAL A 146 -4.75 -10.33 -2.09
CA VAL A 146 -5.95 -10.42 -2.93
C VAL A 146 -6.10 -11.82 -3.52
N MET A 147 -5.02 -12.41 -4.02
CA MET A 147 -5.03 -13.78 -4.52
C MET A 147 -5.48 -14.77 -3.44
N ILE A 148 -4.95 -14.68 -2.22
CA ILE A 148 -5.34 -15.52 -1.09
C ILE A 148 -6.83 -15.33 -0.76
N MET A 149 -7.32 -14.09 -0.75
CA MET A 149 -8.73 -13.80 -0.43
C MET A 149 -9.70 -14.30 -1.49
N VAL A 150 -9.32 -14.29 -2.76
CA VAL A 150 -10.15 -14.80 -3.88
C VAL A 150 -10.15 -16.32 -3.90
N THR A 151 -8.98 -16.95 -3.80
CA THR A 151 -8.82 -18.40 -3.93
C THR A 151 -9.13 -19.15 -2.64
N LYS A 152 -9.02 -18.49 -1.49
CA LYS A 152 -9.04 -19.07 -0.14
C LYS A 152 -7.95 -20.15 0.05
N MET A 153 -6.85 -20.01 -0.67
CA MET A 153 -5.69 -20.91 -0.64
C MET A 153 -4.43 -20.12 -0.29
N THR A 154 -3.48 -20.77 0.37
CA THR A 154 -2.14 -20.19 0.55
C THR A 154 -1.35 -20.24 -0.76
N PRO A 155 -0.33 -19.38 -0.95
CA PRO A 155 0.44 -19.36 -2.20
C PRO A 155 1.06 -20.72 -2.55
N TRP A 156 1.49 -21.48 -1.54
CA TRP A 156 2.10 -22.80 -1.71
C TRP A 156 1.08 -23.85 -2.15
N GLN A 157 -0.16 -23.78 -1.65
CA GLN A 157 -1.25 -24.65 -2.09
C GLN A 157 -1.56 -24.41 -3.57
N LEU A 158 -1.55 -23.15 -4.01
CA LEU A 158 -1.81 -22.79 -5.40
C LEU A 158 -0.68 -23.26 -6.33
N VAL A 159 0.58 -23.08 -5.92
CA VAL A 159 1.75 -23.58 -6.66
C VAL A 159 1.73 -25.10 -6.77
N GLY A 160 1.37 -25.82 -5.69
CA GLY A 160 1.23 -27.28 -5.72
C GLY A 160 0.14 -27.75 -6.69
N LEU A 161 -0.97 -27.01 -6.78
CA LEU A 161 -2.06 -27.29 -7.72
C LEU A 161 -1.65 -27.11 -9.18
N LEU A 162 -0.90 -26.04 -9.49
CA LEU A 162 -0.40 -25.75 -10.83
C LEU A 162 0.74 -26.70 -11.26
N ALA A 163 1.54 -27.19 -10.30
CA ALA A 163 2.60 -28.15 -10.58
C ALA A 163 2.09 -29.59 -10.79
N ALA A 164 0.85 -29.87 -10.39
CA ALA A 164 0.22 -31.19 -10.49
C ALA A 164 -0.71 -31.35 -11.72
N GLY A 165 -0.91 -30.30 -12.52
CA GLY A 165 -1.72 -30.30 -13.75
C GLY A 165 -0.85 -30.14 -14.99
#